data_AF-A0A7Y0C8H7-F1
#
_entry.id   AF-A0A7Y0C8H7-F1
#
_cell.length_a   1.000
_cell.length_b   1.000
_cell.length_c   1.000
_cell.angle_alpha   90.00
_cell.angle_beta   90.00
_cell.angle_gamma   90.00
#
_symmetry.space_group_name_H-M   'P 1'
#
loop_
_entity.id
_entity.type
_entity.pdbx_description
1 polymer ?
#
loop_
_entity_poly.entity_id
_entity_poly.type
_entity_poly.pdbx_seq_one_letter_code
_entity_poly.pdbx_strand_id
1 'polypeptide(L)' 'MFFSSLKKEQIKRHIYATRQEAKSDVFDYIEGFYNRVRRHSHLDQLSPLAFEQLRTGS' A
#
# COMPACT_ATOMS: atom_id res chain seq x y z
N MET A 1 9.23 -3.15 3.06
CA MET A 1 9.37 -2.71 1.65
C MET A 1 8.30 -1.68 1.23
N PHE A 2 7.77 -0.85 2.13
CA PHE A 2 6.72 0.11 1.76
C PHE A 2 7.23 1.22 0.83
N PHE A 3 8.15 2.05 1.31
CA PHE A 3 8.64 3.22 0.57
C PHE A 3 9.27 2.88 -0.79
N SER A 4 9.98 1.76 -0.89
CA SER A 4 10.57 1.30 -2.14
C SER A 4 9.49 0.93 -3.17
N SER A 5 8.41 0.27 -2.74
CA SER A 5 7.29 -0.12 -3.62
C SER A 5 6.47 1.11 -4.02
N LEU A 6 6.13 1.98 -3.07
CA LEU A 6 5.42 3.24 -3.34
C LEU A 6 6.16 4.09 -4.40
N LYS A 7 7.48 4.26 -4.23
CA LYS A 7 8.29 5.01 -5.20
C LYS A 7 8.28 4.37 -6.58
N LYS A 8 8.36 3.04 -6.67
CA LYS A 8 8.50 2.32 -7.94
C LYS A 8 7.18 2.20 -8.69
N GLU A 9 6.10 1.92 -7.98
CA GLU A 9 4.81 1.54 -8.56
C GLU A 9 3.91 2.76 -8.77
N GLN A 10 3.92 3.71 -7.83
CA GLN A 10 3.03 4.88 -7.89
C GLN A 10 3.77 6.14 -8.36
N ILE A 11 4.89 6.49 -7.72
CA ILE A 11 5.49 7.83 -7.88
C ILE A 11 6.37 7.94 -9.13
N LYS A 12 7.07 6.87 -9.56
CA LYS A 12 8.11 6.93 -10.60
C LYS A 12 7.66 7.54 -11.93
N ARG A 13 6.37 7.51 -12.24
CA ARG A 13 5.80 8.03 -13.50
C ARG A 13 4.69 9.06 -13.29
N HIS A 14 4.56 9.61 -12.09
CA HIS A 14 3.56 10.62 -11.76
C HIS A 14 4.23 11.97 -11.46
N ILE A 15 3.73 13.03 -12.10
CA ILE A 15 4.02 14.42 -11.74
C ILE A 15 2.73 14.98 -11.16
N TYR A 16 2.77 15.36 -9.87
CA TYR A 16 1.63 15.93 -9.19
C TYR A 16 1.63 17.45 -9.35
N ALA A 17 0.50 18.04 -9.73
CA ALA A 17 0.38 19.49 -9.85
C ALA A 17 0.31 20.14 -8.47
N THR A 18 -0.27 19.44 -7.49
CA THR A 18 -0.39 19.92 -6.11
C THR A 18 0.03 18.88 -5.07
N ARG A 19 0.38 19.37 -3.88
CA ARG A 19 0.63 18.50 -2.71
C ARG A 19 -0.63 17.75 -2.28
N GLN A 20 -1.81 18.33 -2.50
CA GLN A 20 -3.08 17.70 -2.14
C GLN A 20 -3.33 16.45 -2.99
N GLU A 21 -3.10 16.54 -4.30
CA GLU A 21 -3.19 15.39 -5.21
C GLU A 21 -2.22 14.27 -4.81
N ALA A 22 -0.96 14.62 -4.56
CA ALA A 22 0.04 13.63 -4.12
C ALA A 22 -0.39 12.92 -2.82
N LYS A 23 -1.00 13.65 -1.88
CA LYS A 23 -1.51 13.06 -0.64
C LYS A 23 -2.68 12.10 -0.90
N SER A 24 -3.64 12.49 -1.73
CA SER A 24 -4.79 11.64 -2.08
C SER A 24 -4.32 10.36 -2.75
N ASP A 25 -3.44 10.48 -3.73
CA ASP A 25 -2.92 9.34 -4.49
C ASP A 25 -2.13 8.36 -3.60
N VAL A 26 -1.31 8.87 -2.69
CA VAL A 26 -0.61 8.03 -1.70
C VAL A 26 -1.59 7.36 -0.74
N PHE A 27 -2.65 8.05 -0.31
CA PHE A 27 -3.67 7.48 0.56
C PHE A 27 -4.41 6.34 -0.14
N ASP A 28 -4.86 6.56 -1.38
CA ASP A 28 -5.55 5.56 -2.19
C ASP A 28 -4.66 4.34 -2.47
N TYR A 29 -3.37 4.56 -2.72
CA TYR A 29 -2.41 3.47 -2.85
C TYR A 29 -2.27 2.66 -1.55
N ILE A 30 -2.18 3.32 -0.39
CA ILE A 30 -2.03 2.65 0.91
C ILE A 30 -3.27 1.83 1.24
N GLU A 31 -4.44 2.49 1.26
CA GLU A 31 -5.69 1.90 1.73
C GLU A 31 -6.33 0.99 0.68
N GLY A 32 -6.25 1.34 -0.59
CA GLY A 32 -6.85 0.58 -1.67
C GLY A 32 -6.03 -0.64 -2.09
N PHE A 33 -4.70 -0.52 -2.11
CA PHE A 33 -3.82 -1.54 -2.67
C PHE A 33 -2.83 -2.13 -1.66
N TYR A 34 -2.02 -1.31 -1.01
CA TYR A 34 -0.90 -1.80 -0.19
C TYR A 34 -1.37 -2.62 1.01
N ASN A 35 -2.31 -2.09 1.81
CA ASN A 35 -2.79 -2.77 3.01
C ASN A 35 -3.76 -3.92 2.68
N ARG A 36 -4.55 -3.77 1.61
CA ARG A 36 -5.62 -4.74 1.28
C ARG A 36 -5.18 -5.88 0.39
N VAL A 37 -4.36 -5.61 -0.62
CA VAL A 37 -4.11 -6.53 -1.75
C VAL A 37 -2.68 -7.01 -1.80
N ARG A 38 -1.70 -6.14 -1.53
CA ARG A 38 -0.29 -6.47 -1.70
C ARG A 38 0.16 -7.56 -0.75
N ARG A 39 0.66 -8.66 -1.32
CA ARG A 39 1.19 -9.80 -0.58
C ARG A 39 2.61 -9.54 -0.12
N HIS A 40 2.91 -9.97 1.10
CA HIS A 40 4.25 -9.88 1.68
C HIS A 40 4.79 -11.28 1.96
N SER A 41 5.98 -11.58 1.46
CA SER A 41 6.66 -12.86 1.73
C SER A 41 6.94 -13.09 3.21
N HIS A 42 7.08 -12.02 3.99
CA HIS A 42 7.26 -12.07 5.43
C HIS A 42 5.96 -12.25 6.23
N LEU A 43 4.80 -12.21 5.55
CA LEU A 43 3.47 -12.44 6.12
C LEU A 43 2.84 -13.69 5.49
N ASP A 44 3.64 -14.71 5.17
CA ASP A 44 3.16 -15.96 4.53
C ASP A 44 2.36 -15.72 3.23
N GLN A 45 2.78 -14.73 2.43
CA GLN A 45 2.09 -14.31 1.20
C GLN A 45 0.69 -13.71 1.43
N LEU A 46 0.39 -13.27 2.65
CA LEU A 46 -0.83 -12.54 2.96
C LEU A 46 -0.63 -11.03 2.76
N SER A 47 -1.75 -10.33 2.56
CA SER A 47 -1.78 -8.88 2.69
C SER A 47 -1.78 -8.47 4.17
N PRO A 48 -1.36 -7.24 4.50
CA PRO A 48 -1.38 -6.75 5.87
C PRO A 48 -2.76 -6.90 6.52
N LEU A 49 -3.83 -6.55 5.81
CA LEU A 49 -5.20 -6.70 6.31
C LEU A 49 -5.55 -8.17 6.57
N ALA A 50 -5.25 -9.07 5.64
CA ALA A 50 -5.55 -10.50 5.82
C ALA A 50 -4.76 -11.09 7.00
N PHE A 51 -3.50 -10.69 7.14
CA PHE A 51 -2.67 -11.09 8.28
C PHE A 51 -3.24 -10.59 9.62
N GLU A 52 -3.69 -9.33 9.68
CA GLU A 52 -4.34 -8.78 10.87
C GLU A 52 -5.65 -9.49 11.20
N GLN A 53 -6.49 -9.79 10.21
CA GLN A 53 -7.74 -10.53 10.40
C GLN A 53 -7.51 -11.93 10.98
N LEU A 54 -6.50 -12.67 10.49
CA LEU A 54 -6.15 -13.98 11.03
C LEU A 54 -5.63 -13.91 12.47
N ARG A 55 -4.88 -12.85 12.81
CA ARG A 55 -4.35 -12.64 14.16
C ARG A 55 -5.36 -12.15 15.17
N THR A 56 -6.39 -11.44 14.71
CA THR A 56 -7.36 -10.77 15.59
C THR A 56 -8.59 -11.64 15.88
N GLY A 57 -8.69 -12.83 15.27
CA GLY A 57 -9.70 -13.84 15.59
C GLY A 57 -11.12 -13.25 15.60
N SER A 58 -11.67 -12.95 14.43
CA SER A 58 -13.12 -12.71 14.31
C SER A 58 -13.91 -13.98 14.56
#